data_AF-A0A350BMG8-F1
#
_entry.id   AF-A0A350BMG8-F1
#
_cell.length_a   1.000
_cell.length_b   1.000
_cell.length_c   1.000
_cell.angle_alpha   90.00
_cell.angle_beta   90.00
_cell.angle_gamma   90.00
#
_symmetry.space_group_name_H-M   'P 1'
#
loop_
_entity.id
_entity.type
_entity.pdbx_description
1 polymer ?
#
loop_
_entity_poly.entity_id
_entity_poly.type
_entity_poly.pdbx_seq_one_letter_code
_entity_poly.pdbx_strand_id
1 'polypeptide(L)'
;MVNQAILDIVSGTYHYSVTNTCDCCRLCEYLATENFSQLPGLRQYHVSKQPETWEEREQCFEAMERCPRKGIRRVEVQSRSNRM
;
A
#
# COMPACT_ATOMS: atom_id res chain seq x y z
N MET A 1 4.86 25.53 -13.75
CA MET A 1 3.49 25.00 -13.61
C MET A 1 3.60 23.48 -13.72
N VAL A 2 3.49 22.76 -12.61
CA VAL A 2 3.57 21.29 -12.61
C VAL A 2 2.21 20.77 -13.07
N ASN A 3 2.20 19.86 -14.03
CA ASN A 3 0.97 19.36 -14.64
C ASN A 3 0.17 18.56 -13.59
N GLN A 4 -1.10 18.91 -13.37
CA GLN A 4 -1.97 18.19 -12.43
C GLN A 4 -2.08 16.71 -12.80
N ALA A 5 -2.04 16.36 -14.10
CA ALA A 5 -2.00 14.96 -14.53
C ALA A 5 -0.71 14.24 -14.11
N ILE A 6 0.43 14.94 -14.03
CA ILE A 6 1.68 14.37 -13.50
C ILE A 6 1.55 14.21 -11.99
N LEU A 7 0.99 15.19 -11.29
CA LEU A 7 0.70 15.05 -9.86
C LEU A 7 -0.25 13.88 -9.61
N ASP A 8 -1.30 13.68 -10.40
CA ASP A 8 -2.25 12.56 -10.26
C ASP A 8 -1.65 11.20 -10.66
N ILE A 9 -0.68 11.17 -11.59
CA ILE A 9 0.13 9.96 -11.90
C ILE A 9 1.09 9.63 -10.74
N VAL A 10 1.68 10.66 -10.12
CA VAL A 10 2.66 10.55 -9.03
C VAL A 10 1.98 10.30 -7.68
N SER A 11 0.78 10.84 -7.47
CA SER A 11 -0.01 10.72 -6.25
C SER A 11 -1.12 9.66 -6.33
N GLY A 12 -1.19 8.95 -7.46
CA GLY A 12 -2.32 8.15 -7.86
C GLY A 12 -2.74 7.04 -6.90
N THR A 13 -4.00 7.11 -6.48
CA THR A 13 -5.02 6.13 -6.86
C THR A 13 -4.83 4.68 -6.42
N TYR A 14 -3.87 4.30 -5.57
CA TYR A 14 -3.72 2.90 -5.16
C TYR A 14 -4.04 2.68 -3.69
N HIS A 15 -4.97 1.77 -3.43
CA HIS A 15 -5.28 1.29 -2.10
C HIS A 15 -4.58 -0.03 -1.84
N TYR A 16 -3.74 -0.08 -0.81
CA TYR A 16 -3.02 -1.28 -0.40
C TYR A 16 -3.81 -2.07 0.64
N SER A 17 -3.72 -3.39 0.57
CA SER A 17 -4.28 -4.29 1.58
C SER A 17 -3.39 -5.52 1.77
N VAL A 18 -3.43 -6.09 2.97
CA VAL A 18 -2.77 -7.36 3.29
C VAL A 18 -3.82 -8.48 3.27
N THR A 19 -3.54 -9.55 2.54
CA THR A 19 -4.43 -10.70 2.41
C THR A 19 -4.18 -11.74 3.49
N ASN A 20 -5.02 -12.77 3.52
CA ASN A 20 -4.87 -13.94 4.38
C ASN A 20 -3.68 -14.85 4.02
N THR A 21 -2.92 -14.55 2.96
CA THR A 21 -1.70 -15.30 2.62
C THR A 21 -0.46 -14.78 3.36
N CYS A 22 -0.62 -13.75 4.20
CA CYS A 22 0.42 -13.26 5.11
C CYS A 22 0.85 -14.34 6.10
N ASP A 23 2.16 -14.53 6.23
CA ASP A 23 2.79 -15.50 7.14
C ASP A 23 3.56 -14.82 8.30
N CYS A 24 3.41 -13.51 8.45
CA CYS A 24 4.05 -12.71 9.51
C CYS A 24 5.59 -12.66 9.41
N CYS A 25 6.16 -12.66 8.19
CA CYS A 25 7.61 -12.53 7.96
C CYS A 25 8.22 -11.15 8.28
N ARG A 26 7.41 -10.14 8.61
CA ARG A 26 7.81 -8.77 9.04
C ARG A 26 8.48 -7.89 7.98
N LEU A 27 8.69 -8.37 6.75
CA LEU A 27 9.39 -7.61 5.72
C LEU A 27 8.68 -6.30 5.33
N CYS A 28 7.35 -6.29 5.32
CA CYS A 28 6.57 -5.09 4.94
C CYS A 28 6.70 -3.95 5.96
N GLU A 29 6.77 -4.27 7.25
CA GLU A 29 7.02 -3.28 8.31
C GLU A 29 8.44 -2.72 8.18
N TYR A 30 9.44 -3.55 7.88
CA TYR A 30 10.81 -3.07 7.68
C TYR A 30 10.96 -2.12 6.48
N LEU A 31 10.28 -2.42 5.37
CA LEU A 31 10.38 -1.62 4.14
C LEU A 31 9.48 -0.36 4.16
N ALA A 32 8.38 -0.41 4.89
CA ALA A 32 7.34 0.61 4.89
C ALA A 32 6.74 0.78 6.30
N THR A 33 7.58 1.19 7.25
CA THR A 33 7.28 1.18 8.70
C THR A 33 6.11 2.09 9.08
N GLU A 34 5.88 3.17 8.32
CA GLU A 34 4.77 4.09 8.55
C GLU A 34 3.43 3.53 8.03
N ASN A 35 3.46 2.55 7.11
CA ASN A 35 2.27 2.07 6.41
C ASN A 35 1.81 0.68 6.86
N PHE A 36 2.73 -0.19 7.30
CA PHE A 36 2.40 -1.54 7.74
C PHE A 36 2.80 -1.77 9.18
N SER A 37 1.88 -2.36 9.94
CA SER A 37 2.14 -2.77 11.32
C SER A 37 1.51 -4.11 11.63
N GLN A 38 2.04 -4.78 12.64
CA GLN A 38 1.49 -6.03 13.14
C GLN A 38 0.22 -5.76 13.93
N LEU A 39 -0.82 -6.57 13.72
CA LEU A 39 -1.98 -6.55 14.60
C LEU A 39 -1.61 -7.16 15.96
N PRO A 40 -1.79 -6.45 17.09
CA PRO A 40 -1.50 -6.98 18.41
C PRO A 40 -2.28 -8.27 18.68
N GLY A 41 -1.58 -9.32 19.12
CA GLY A 41 -2.19 -10.63 19.42
C GLY A 41 -2.52 -11.49 18.20
N LEU A 42 -2.26 -11.02 16.97
CA LEU A 42 -2.45 -11.80 15.75
C LEU A 42 -1.13 -11.97 14.99
N ARG A 43 -0.97 -13.14 14.35
CA ARG A 43 0.16 -13.43 13.44
C ARG A 43 -0.11 -12.89 12.04
N GLN A 44 -0.52 -11.63 11.94
CA GLN A 44 -0.90 -10.99 10.70
C GLN A 44 -0.48 -9.51 10.71
N TYR A 45 0.01 -9.05 9.56
CA TYR A 45 0.25 -7.64 9.31
C TYR A 45 -0.96 -7.03 8.60
N HIS A 46 -1.13 -5.72 8.76
CA HIS A 46 -2.17 -4.96 8.08
C HIS A 46 -1.60 -3.63 7.60
N VAL A 47 -2.33 -2.96 6.71
CA VAL A 47 -2.04 -1.58 6.33
C VAL A 47 -2.62 -0.68 7.42
N SER A 48 -1.76 -0.13 8.28
CA SER A 48 -2.17 0.82 9.32
C SER A 48 -2.44 2.21 8.77
N LYS A 49 -1.73 2.59 7.70
CA LYS A 49 -1.85 3.89 7.05
C LYS A 49 -1.66 3.72 5.55
N GLN A 50 -2.58 4.23 4.73
CA GLN A 50 -2.37 4.30 3.28
C GLN A 50 -1.27 5.33 2.96
N PRO A 51 -0.48 5.13 1.90
CA PRO A 51 0.60 6.05 1.58
C PRO A 51 0.06 7.41 1.13
N GLU A 52 0.54 8.47 1.79
CA GLU A 52 0.15 9.86 1.56
C GLU A 52 1.23 10.62 0.78
N THR A 53 2.51 10.30 1.02
CA THR A 53 3.66 10.92 0.32
C THR A 53 4.19 10.05 -0.82
N TRP A 54 5.04 10.61 -1.68
CA TRP A 54 5.66 9.86 -2.78
C TRP A 54 6.54 8.73 -2.24
N GLU A 55 7.30 9.00 -1.20
CA GLU A 55 8.23 8.08 -0.56
C GLU A 55 7.48 6.89 0.06
N GLU A 56 6.38 7.16 0.78
CA GLU A 56 5.53 6.09 1.34
C GLU A 56 4.95 5.20 0.22
N ARG A 57 4.64 5.75 -0.95
CA ARG A 57 4.14 4.97 -2.10
C ARG A 57 5.21 4.05 -2.66
N GLU A 58 6.44 4.54 -2.83
CA GLU A 58 7.57 3.73 -3.28
C GLU A 58 7.86 2.61 -2.29
N GLN A 59 7.86 2.91 -0.99
CA GLN A 59 8.04 1.92 0.07
C GLN A 59 6.93 0.85 0.07
N CYS A 60 5.66 1.25 -0.05
CA CYS A 60 4.54 0.31 -0.16
C CYS A 60 4.62 -0.56 -1.42
N PHE A 61 5.03 0.03 -2.55
CA PHE A 61 5.23 -0.71 -3.79
C PHE A 61 6.38 -1.72 -3.67
N GLU A 62 7.51 -1.31 -3.09
CA GLU A 62 8.64 -2.20 -2.82
C GLU A 62 8.25 -3.34 -1.89
N ALA A 63 7.55 -3.03 -0.78
CA ALA A 63 7.04 -4.04 0.15
C ALA A 63 6.14 -5.06 -0.54
N MET A 64 5.27 -4.61 -1.45
CA MET A 64 4.40 -5.48 -2.25
C MET A 64 5.20 -6.41 -3.17
N GLU A 65 6.16 -5.87 -3.91
CA GLU A 65 6.98 -6.64 -4.85
C GLU A 65 7.85 -7.67 -4.13
N ARG A 66 8.46 -7.27 -3.00
CA ARG A 66 9.37 -8.11 -2.22
C ARG A 66 8.66 -9.08 -1.27
N CYS A 67 7.35 -8.98 -1.10
CA CYS A 67 6.60 -9.90 -0.23
C CYS A 67 6.75 -11.36 -0.71
N PRO A 68 7.35 -12.26 0.09
CA PRO A 68 7.70 -13.62 -0.35
C PRO A 68 6.46 -14.50 -0.63
N ARG A 69 5.34 -14.19 0.02
CA ARG A 69 4.05 -14.89 -0.15
C ARG A 69 3.08 -14.15 -1.06
N LYS A 70 3.52 -13.04 -1.67
CA LYS A 70 2.66 -12.12 -2.44
C LYS A 70 1.36 -11.83 -1.69
N GLY A 71 1.48 -11.50 -0.40
CA GLY A 71 0.36 -11.24 0.52
C GLY A 71 -0.11 -9.79 0.54
N ILE A 72 0.52 -8.90 -0.23
CA ILE A 72 0.11 -7.50 -0.38
C ILE A 72 -0.55 -7.34 -1.74
N ARG A 73 -1.65 -6.60 -1.78
CA ARG A 73 -2.39 -6.25 -3.00
C ARG A 73 -2.52 -4.74 -3.07
N ARG A 74 -2.48 -4.21 -4.30
CA ARG A 74 -2.90 -2.84 -4.61
C ARG A 74 -4.08 -2.87 -5.56
N VAL A 75 -5.05 -1.99 -5.35
CA VAL A 75 -6.18 -1.78 -6.26
C VAL A 75 -6.23 -0.32 -6.67
N GLU A 76 -6.54 -0.06 -7.94
CA GLU A 76 -6.72 1.29 -8.42
C GLU A 76 -8.09 1.82 -7.99
N VAL A 77 -8.11 2.89 -7.19
CA VAL A 77 -9.30 3.59 -6.71
C VAL A 77 -9.79 4.52 -7.80
N GLN A 78 -10.51 4.00 -8.79
CA GLN A 78 -11.17 4.85 -9.77
C GLN A 78 -12.11 5.82 -9.05
N SER A 79 -11.85 7.11 -9.17
CA SER A 79 -12.77 8.17 -8.75
C SER A 79 -14.10 7.93 -9.47
N ARG A 80 -15.14 7.53 -8.73
CA ARG A 80 -16.50 7.36 -9.25
C ARG A 80 -17.00 8.71 -9.77
N SER A 81 -16.71 9.01 -11.03
CA SER A 81 -17.45 9.99 -11.81
C SER A 81 -18.47 9.21 -12.64
N ASN A 82 -19.75 9.53 -12.47
CA ASN A 82 -20.95 8.88 -13.03
C ASN A 82 -21.35 7.50 -12.48
N ARG A 83 -22.14 7.51 -11.41
CA ARG A 83 -23.43 6.80 -11.45
C ARG A 83 -24.49 7.83 -11.79
N MET A 84 -25.15 7.64 -12.94
CA MET A 84 -26.39 8.32 -13.33
C MET A 84 -27.51 7.99 -12.35
#